data_AF-A0AAV5SH33-F1
#
_entry.id   AF-A0AAV5SH33-F1
#
_cell.length_a   1.000
_cell.length_b   1.000
_cell.length_c   1.000
_cell.angle_alpha   90.00
_cell.angle_beta   90.00
_cell.angle_gamma   90.00
#
_symmetry.space_group_name_H-M   'P 1'
#
loop_
_entity.id
_entity.type
_entity.pdbx_description
1 polymer ?
#
loop_
_entity_poly.entity_id
_entity_poly.type
_entity_poly.pdbx_seq_one_letter_code
_entity_poly.pdbx_strand_id
1 'polypeptide(L)'
;WKQLLPVATGLSAEIASDITLLNSPLWKDFKVLTLTKNIRAESDEEFAEFLEDTGEGKYKGDHLPYVLIDEPGVMMPSQPSLIQSIYEGKLDDEEYLFRTCVLCTTNKHAEYVNSVVLKHVRGEERVYRAYDESREGIAQQMPPEFFCTNMESGMPPFWLRLRVGAIVILLRNLDLRSGLCNGTRLIVDAMYEKSVTVRQLDPRWKGQTHDIGRMEMTPPETKQQKALYTRTQLPFRL
;
A
#
# COMPACT_ATOMS: atom_id res chain seq x y z
N TRP A 1 11.06 2.61 -20.07
CA TRP A 1 10.65 2.83 -18.68
C TRP A 1 10.09 1.51 -18.17
N LYS A 2 10.60 1.04 -17.02
CA LYS A 2 10.42 -0.34 -16.52
C LYS A 2 9.45 -0.38 -15.33
N GLN A 3 8.36 0.40 -15.42
CA GLN A 3 7.39 0.62 -14.33
C GLN A 3 5.95 0.55 -14.85
N LEU A 4 4.99 0.47 -13.93
CA LEU A 4 3.57 0.54 -14.26
C LEU A 4 3.23 1.88 -14.91
N LEU A 5 2.27 1.85 -15.84
CA LEU A 5 1.69 3.06 -16.40
C LEU A 5 1.03 3.91 -15.30
N PRO A 6 0.91 5.24 -15.50
CA PRO A 6 0.17 6.09 -14.57
C PRO A 6 -1.25 5.57 -14.34
N VAL A 7 -1.75 5.73 -13.11
CA VAL A 7 -3.16 5.45 -12.81
C VAL A 7 -4.04 6.45 -13.54
N ALA A 8 -4.78 5.98 -14.53
CA ALA A 8 -5.58 6.80 -15.44
C ALA A 8 -7.05 6.36 -15.39
N THR A 9 -7.83 6.97 -14.48
CA THR A 9 -9.23 6.57 -14.24
C THR A 9 -10.07 6.71 -15.51
N GLY A 10 -10.74 5.61 -15.91
CA GLY A 10 -11.63 5.59 -17.07
C GLY A 10 -10.94 5.54 -18.43
N LEU A 11 -9.60 5.41 -18.47
CA LEU A 11 -8.83 5.31 -19.71
C LEU A 11 -8.32 3.88 -19.92
N SER A 12 -8.25 3.45 -21.19
CA SER A 12 -7.61 2.18 -21.54
C SER A 12 -6.09 2.27 -21.33
N ALA A 13 -5.41 1.12 -21.25
CA ALA A 13 -3.95 1.10 -21.12
C ALA A 13 -3.24 1.82 -22.29
N GLU A 14 -3.82 1.76 -23.50
CA GLU A 14 -3.32 2.46 -24.68
C GLU A 14 -3.36 3.98 -24.47
N ILE A 15 -4.50 4.52 -24.02
CA ILE A 15 -4.65 5.95 -23.77
C ILE A 15 -3.83 6.38 -22.54
N ALA A 16 -3.69 5.51 -21.55
CA ALA A 16 -2.83 5.75 -20.39
C ALA A 16 -1.35 5.90 -20.79
N SER A 17 -0.91 5.27 -21.89
CA SER A 17 0.43 5.47 -22.46
C SER A 17 0.58 6.86 -23.09
N ASP A 18 -0.46 7.39 -23.73
CA ASP A 18 -0.41 8.69 -24.41
C ASP A 18 -0.27 9.87 -23.44
N ILE A 19 -0.76 9.74 -22.21
CA ILE A 19 -0.69 10.79 -21.18
C ILE A 19 0.64 10.80 -20.39
N THR A 20 1.62 10.05 -20.84
CA THR A 20 2.89 9.85 -20.12
C THR A 20 3.85 10.99 -20.41
N LEU A 21 4.79 11.22 -19.48
CA LEU A 21 5.78 12.29 -19.65
C LEU A 21 6.61 12.12 -20.93
N LEU A 22 6.86 10.89 -21.37
CA LEU A 22 7.60 10.57 -22.61
C LEU A 22 6.85 11.04 -23.88
N ASN A 23 5.52 10.99 -23.85
CA ASN A 23 4.68 11.41 -24.96
C ASN A 23 4.32 12.91 -24.89
N SER A 24 4.82 13.63 -23.87
CA SER A 24 4.65 15.08 -23.77
C SER A 24 5.41 15.81 -24.89
N PRO A 25 4.83 16.82 -25.55
CA PRO A 25 5.54 17.67 -26.51
C PRO A 25 6.77 18.37 -25.93
N LEU A 26 6.80 18.54 -24.60
CA LEU A 26 7.91 19.14 -23.87
C LEU A 26 9.08 18.17 -23.66
N TRP A 27 8.88 16.86 -23.84
CA TRP A 27 9.90 15.84 -23.54
C TRP A 27 11.23 16.10 -24.26
N LYS A 28 11.15 16.62 -25.50
CA LYS A 28 12.32 17.01 -26.31
C LYS A 28 13.20 18.09 -25.67
N ASP A 29 12.66 18.87 -24.74
CA ASP A 29 13.35 19.95 -24.06
C ASP A 29 14.04 19.46 -22.77
N PHE A 30 13.78 18.22 -22.34
CA PHE A 30 14.42 17.63 -21.16
C PHE A 30 15.77 17.00 -21.51
N LYS A 31 16.72 17.14 -20.59
CA LYS A 31 17.98 16.38 -20.62
C LYS A 31 17.80 15.07 -19.87
N VAL A 32 17.99 13.95 -20.56
CA VAL A 32 17.93 12.62 -19.95
C VAL A 32 19.27 12.27 -19.31
N LEU A 33 19.24 11.95 -18.02
CA LEU A 33 20.37 11.42 -17.26
C LEU A 33 19.99 10.02 -16.77
N THR A 34 20.86 9.04 -16.96
CA THR A 34 20.59 7.64 -16.64
C THR A 34 21.46 7.18 -15.48
N LEU A 35 20.84 6.61 -14.47
CA LEU A 35 21.53 5.87 -13.41
C LEU A 35 21.66 4.41 -13.85
N THR A 36 22.84 3.82 -13.72
CA THR A 36 23.16 2.47 -14.23
C THR A 36 23.36 1.44 -13.13
N LYS A 37 23.40 1.85 -11.86
CA LYS A 37 23.61 0.94 -10.72
C LYS A 37 22.32 0.74 -9.93
N ASN A 38 21.89 -0.52 -9.80
CA ASN A 38 20.77 -0.89 -8.93
C ASN A 38 21.26 -0.97 -7.47
N ILE A 39 21.10 0.12 -6.73
CA ILE A 39 21.51 0.19 -5.32
C ILE A 39 20.60 -0.62 -4.37
N ARG A 40 19.41 -1.04 -4.82
CA ARG A 40 18.45 -1.79 -3.98
C ARG A 40 18.81 -3.26 -3.89
N ALA A 41 19.37 -3.81 -4.96
CA ALA A 41 19.87 -5.19 -5.05
C ALA A 41 21.39 -5.22 -5.17
N GLU A 42 22.10 -4.21 -4.63
CA GLU A 42 23.57 -4.10 -4.77
C GLU A 42 24.32 -5.31 -4.19
N SER A 43 23.75 -5.95 -3.16
CA SER A 43 24.30 -7.15 -2.54
C SER A 43 23.95 -8.46 -3.26
N ASP A 44 23.16 -8.40 -4.33
CA ASP A 44 22.62 -9.55 -5.06
C ASP A 44 22.60 -9.24 -6.56
N GLU A 45 23.76 -9.41 -7.20
CA GLU A 45 23.99 -9.06 -8.60
C GLU A 45 23.11 -9.88 -9.55
N GLU A 46 22.92 -11.17 -9.25
CA GLU A 46 22.05 -12.07 -10.01
C GLU A 46 20.59 -11.59 -9.95
N PHE A 47 20.08 -11.23 -8.77
CA PHE A 47 18.75 -10.67 -8.65
C PHE A 47 18.62 -9.29 -9.31
N ALA A 48 19.66 -8.46 -9.24
CA ALA A 48 19.68 -7.16 -9.89
C ALA A 48 19.59 -7.29 -11.42
N GLU A 49 20.32 -8.25 -12.01
CA GLU A 49 20.26 -8.58 -13.44
C GLU A 49 18.89 -9.14 -13.81
N PHE A 50 18.35 -10.09 -13.03
CA PHE A 50 17.02 -10.64 -13.23
C PHE A 50 15.92 -9.55 -13.27
N LEU A 51 15.98 -8.57 -12.35
CA LEU A 51 15.05 -7.44 -12.34
C LEU A 51 15.17 -6.56 -13.59
N GLU A 52 16.39 -6.33 -14.04
CA GLU A 52 16.67 -5.53 -15.24
C GLU A 52 16.11 -6.20 -16.49
N ASP A 53 16.35 -7.51 -16.62
CA ASP A 53 15.89 -8.38 -17.70
C ASP A 53 14.36 -8.51 -17.73
N THR A 54 13.74 -8.64 -16.55
CA THR A 54 12.28 -8.60 -16.39
C THR A 54 11.71 -7.28 -16.88
N GLY A 55 12.34 -6.16 -16.53
CA GLY A 55 11.90 -4.83 -16.96
C GLY A 55 12.08 -4.56 -18.46
N GLU A 56 13.00 -5.27 -19.14
CA GLU A 56 13.16 -5.26 -20.60
C GLU A 56 12.22 -6.21 -21.32
N GLY A 57 11.51 -7.05 -20.58
CA GLY A 57 10.62 -8.05 -21.13
C GLY A 57 11.34 -9.24 -21.76
N LYS A 58 12.59 -9.53 -21.38
CA LYS A 58 13.33 -10.70 -21.87
C LYS A 58 12.63 -12.02 -21.51
N TYR A 59 11.94 -12.03 -20.37
CA TYR A 59 11.16 -13.18 -19.87
C TYR A 59 9.70 -13.18 -20.34
N LYS A 60 9.33 -12.33 -21.30
CA LYS A 60 7.99 -12.34 -21.88
C LYS A 60 7.83 -13.61 -22.72
N GLY A 61 6.94 -14.51 -22.30
CA GLY A 61 6.62 -15.68 -23.12
C GLY A 61 6.03 -15.26 -24.46
N ASP A 62 6.40 -15.94 -25.55
CA ASP A 62 5.86 -15.68 -26.88
C ASP A 62 4.32 -15.69 -26.83
N HIS A 63 3.71 -14.54 -27.14
CA HIS A 63 2.26 -14.34 -27.13
C HIS A 63 1.54 -14.51 -25.77
N LEU A 64 2.27 -14.53 -24.64
CA LEU A 64 1.68 -14.70 -23.31
C LEU A 64 1.54 -13.35 -22.57
N PRO A 65 0.43 -13.14 -21.82
CA PRO A 65 0.24 -11.92 -21.03
C PRO A 65 0.99 -11.95 -19.68
N TYR A 66 1.95 -12.88 -19.50
CA TYR A 66 2.69 -13.08 -18.25
C TYR A 66 4.18 -13.27 -18.49
N VAL A 67 4.95 -12.96 -17.44
CA VAL A 67 6.40 -13.14 -17.38
C VAL A 67 6.68 -14.55 -16.84
N LEU A 68 7.58 -15.27 -17.49
CA LEU A 68 8.08 -16.55 -16.98
C LEU A 68 9.16 -16.24 -15.94
N ILE A 69 8.92 -16.62 -14.69
CA ILE A 69 9.90 -16.51 -13.63
C ILE A 69 10.43 -17.93 -13.40
N ASP A 70 11.75 -18.10 -13.45
CA ASP A 70 12.38 -19.39 -13.19
C ASP A 70 12.05 -19.89 -11.78
N GLU A 71 11.82 -21.20 -11.66
CA GLU A 71 11.56 -21.86 -10.37
C GLU A 71 12.71 -21.59 -9.39
N PRO A 72 12.43 -21.40 -8.08
CA PRO A 72 11.35 -22.04 -7.34
C PRO A 72 10.17 -21.12 -7.00
N GLY A 73 9.06 -21.31 -7.72
CA GLY A 73 7.75 -20.76 -7.35
C GLY A 73 6.85 -21.85 -6.76
N VAL A 74 6.32 -21.66 -5.55
CA VAL A 74 5.29 -22.55 -5.00
C VAL A 74 3.92 -22.00 -5.32
N MET A 75 3.14 -22.72 -6.15
CA MET A 75 1.75 -22.37 -6.40
C MET A 75 0.85 -22.94 -5.31
N MET A 76 0.11 -22.06 -4.64
CA MET A 76 -0.86 -22.45 -3.63
C MET A 76 -2.25 -22.65 -4.26
N PRO A 77 -3.04 -23.63 -3.80
CA PRO A 77 -4.34 -23.96 -4.41
C PRO A 77 -5.42 -22.90 -4.14
N SER A 78 -5.22 -22.04 -3.13
CA SER A 78 -6.18 -21.00 -2.76
C SER A 78 -5.53 -19.86 -1.97
N GLN A 79 -6.19 -18.70 -1.91
CA GLN A 79 -5.76 -17.57 -1.07
C GLN A 79 -5.69 -17.96 0.43
N PRO A 80 -6.68 -18.65 1.03
CA PRO A 80 -6.56 -19.14 2.40
C PRO A 80 -5.34 -20.03 2.63
N SER A 81 -5.05 -20.96 1.71
CA SER A 81 -3.88 -21.83 1.82
C SER A 81 -2.58 -21.04 1.78
N LEU A 82 -2.48 -20.02 0.92
CA LEU A 82 -1.34 -19.10 0.87
C LEU A 82 -1.18 -18.33 2.19
N ILE A 83 -2.28 -17.81 2.73
CA ILE A 83 -2.25 -17.07 4.01
C ILE A 83 -1.77 -17.99 5.14
N GLN A 84 -2.27 -19.21 5.17
CA GLN A 84 -1.87 -20.22 6.16
C GLN A 84 -0.38 -20.55 6.03
N SER A 85 0.12 -20.86 4.84
CA SER A 85 1.55 -21.21 4.66
C SER A 85 2.51 -20.09 5.07
N ILE A 86 2.10 -18.84 4.88
CA ILE A 86 2.89 -17.67 5.24
C ILE A 86 2.78 -17.41 6.75
N TYR A 87 1.57 -17.26 7.30
CA TYR A 87 1.37 -16.66 8.63
C TYR A 87 1.06 -17.65 9.76
N GLU A 88 0.73 -18.91 9.49
CA GLU A 88 0.39 -19.88 10.54
C GLU A 88 1.55 -20.06 11.54
N GLY A 89 1.28 -19.78 12.81
CA GLY A 89 2.27 -19.87 13.89
C GLY A 89 3.37 -18.81 13.89
N LYS A 90 3.33 -17.83 12.96
CA LYS A 90 4.41 -16.83 12.78
C LYS A 90 3.96 -15.38 13.05
N LEU A 91 2.71 -15.17 13.47
CA LEU A 91 2.18 -13.82 13.75
C LEU A 91 2.81 -13.14 14.97
N ASP A 92 3.51 -13.89 15.82
CA ASP A 92 4.23 -13.35 16.98
C ASP A 92 5.74 -13.14 16.67
N ASP A 93 6.21 -13.47 15.46
CA ASP A 93 7.61 -13.32 15.02
C ASP A 93 7.81 -12.01 14.24
N GLU A 94 8.18 -10.95 14.96
CA GLU A 94 8.41 -9.62 14.37
C GLU A 94 9.49 -9.62 13.28
N GLU A 95 10.53 -10.44 13.38
CA GLU A 95 11.60 -10.49 12.38
C GLU A 95 11.11 -11.15 11.09
N TYR A 96 10.36 -12.24 11.21
CA TYR A 96 9.72 -12.89 10.06
C TYR A 96 8.73 -11.94 9.37
N LEU A 97 7.88 -11.28 10.15
CA LEU A 97 6.89 -10.32 9.67
C LEU A 97 7.52 -9.08 9.03
N PHE A 98 8.68 -8.63 9.54
CA PHE A 98 9.45 -7.58 8.89
C PHE A 98 9.88 -8.00 7.48
N ARG A 99 10.25 -9.25 7.25
CA ARG A 99 10.74 -9.71 5.93
C ARG A 99 9.63 -10.16 4.98
N THR A 100 8.39 -10.24 5.46
CA THR A 100 7.30 -10.91 4.76
C THR A 100 6.15 -9.95 4.47
N CYS A 101 5.61 -10.00 3.25
CA CYS A 101 4.37 -9.32 2.87
C CYS A 101 3.67 -10.09 1.74
N VAL A 102 2.36 -9.92 1.64
CA VAL A 102 1.56 -10.45 0.52
C VAL A 102 1.20 -9.31 -0.40
N LEU A 103 1.64 -9.38 -1.65
CA LEU A 103 1.29 -8.42 -2.68
C LEU A 103 0.05 -8.90 -3.44
N CYS A 104 -0.90 -7.99 -3.66
CA CYS A 104 -2.13 -8.25 -4.40
C CYS A 104 -2.25 -7.31 -5.60
N THR A 105 -2.87 -7.78 -6.67
CA THR A 105 -3.14 -6.97 -7.86
C THR A 105 -4.24 -5.93 -7.67
N THR A 106 -5.11 -6.10 -6.66
CA THR A 106 -6.20 -5.18 -6.35
C THR A 106 -6.30 -4.92 -4.84
N ASN A 107 -6.75 -3.72 -4.48
CA ASN A 107 -7.01 -3.35 -3.08
C ASN A 107 -8.05 -4.27 -2.41
N LYS A 108 -9.05 -4.73 -3.17
CA LYS A 108 -10.08 -5.65 -2.66
C LYS A 108 -9.50 -7.00 -2.21
N HIS A 109 -8.55 -7.55 -2.97
CA HIS A 109 -7.87 -8.78 -2.57
C HIS A 109 -6.93 -8.55 -1.38
N ALA A 110 -6.21 -7.42 -1.35
CA ALA A 110 -5.37 -7.05 -0.21
C ALA A 110 -6.20 -6.95 1.08
N GLU A 111 -7.36 -6.28 1.01
CA GLU A 111 -8.27 -6.16 2.15
C GLU A 111 -8.83 -7.51 2.60
N TYR A 112 -9.18 -8.39 1.66
CA TYR A 112 -9.57 -9.75 1.99
C TYR A 112 -8.46 -10.49 2.76
N VAL A 113 -7.22 -10.49 2.23
CA VAL A 113 -6.06 -11.09 2.90
C VAL A 113 -5.86 -10.50 4.29
N ASN A 114 -5.84 -9.17 4.41
CA ASN A 114 -5.70 -8.47 5.67
C ASN A 114 -6.80 -8.83 6.67
N SER A 115 -8.05 -8.96 6.21
CA SER A 115 -9.17 -9.34 7.07
C SER A 115 -9.06 -10.77 7.60
N VAL A 116 -8.49 -11.69 6.81
CA VAL A 116 -8.25 -13.07 7.21
C VAL A 116 -7.07 -13.13 8.18
N VAL A 117 -5.96 -12.48 7.88
CA VAL A 117 -4.78 -12.42 8.76
C VAL A 117 -5.15 -11.80 10.11
N LEU A 118 -5.88 -10.67 10.11
CA LEU A 118 -6.28 -9.97 11.32
C LEU A 118 -7.12 -10.84 12.27
N LYS A 119 -7.97 -11.73 11.76
CA LYS A 119 -8.75 -12.67 12.59
C LYS A 119 -7.89 -13.64 13.39
N HIS A 120 -6.66 -13.91 12.94
CA HIS A 120 -5.73 -14.81 13.61
C HIS A 120 -4.81 -14.09 14.61
N VAL A 121 -4.80 -12.74 14.61
CA VAL A 121 -4.07 -11.95 15.60
C VAL A 121 -4.77 -12.03 16.95
N ARG A 122 -4.04 -12.42 18.00
CA ARG A 122 -4.59 -12.76 19.33
C ARG A 122 -4.90 -11.55 20.24
N GLY A 123 -4.51 -10.33 19.86
CA GLY A 123 -4.70 -9.14 20.69
C GLY A 123 -6.12 -8.58 20.73
N GLU A 124 -6.37 -7.67 21.68
CA GLU A 124 -7.64 -6.94 21.82
C GLU A 124 -8.01 -6.25 20.50
N GLU A 125 -9.28 -6.33 20.11
CA GLU A 125 -9.81 -5.70 18.92
C GLU A 125 -10.48 -4.36 19.24
N ARG A 126 -10.26 -3.36 18.38
CA ARG A 126 -11.01 -2.10 18.39
C ARG A 126 -11.37 -1.68 16.98
N VAL A 127 -12.56 -1.10 16.82
CA VAL A 127 -13.02 -0.51 15.56
C VAL A 127 -13.11 1.00 15.71
N TYR A 128 -12.39 1.73 14.85
CA TYR A 128 -12.41 3.18 14.77
C TYR A 128 -13.32 3.63 13.63
N ARG A 129 -14.42 4.31 13.98
CA ARG A 129 -15.26 5.00 12.99
C ARG A 129 -14.64 6.33 12.60
N ALA A 130 -14.52 6.58 11.30
CA ALA A 130 -14.11 7.86 10.76
C ALA A 130 -15.18 8.95 10.96
N TYR A 131 -14.76 10.21 10.79
CA TYR A 131 -15.65 11.35 10.64
C TYR A 131 -15.38 11.98 9.28
N ASP A 132 -16.38 11.97 8.41
CA ASP A 132 -16.26 12.55 7.07
C ASP A 132 -17.03 13.87 7.02
N GLU A 133 -16.39 14.90 6.48
CA GLU A 133 -17.00 16.22 6.28
C GLU A 133 -17.05 16.52 4.77
N SER A 134 -18.25 16.62 4.24
CA SER A 134 -18.49 16.98 2.85
C SER A 134 -18.23 18.46 2.61
N ARG A 135 -17.69 18.84 1.44
CA ARG A 135 -17.62 20.25 1.05
C ARG A 135 -19.02 20.81 0.73
N GLU A 136 -19.23 22.08 1.05
CA GLU A 136 -20.48 22.80 0.77
C GLU A 136 -20.90 22.66 -0.70
N GLY A 137 -22.18 22.31 -0.91
CA GLY A 137 -22.80 22.13 -2.23
C GLY A 137 -22.81 20.69 -2.79
N ILE A 138 -21.97 19.79 -2.28
CA ILE A 138 -21.87 18.39 -2.76
C ILE A 138 -22.55 17.41 -1.80
N ALA A 139 -22.56 17.73 -0.50
CA ALA A 139 -23.19 16.96 0.58
C ALA A 139 -24.63 16.53 0.29
N GLN A 140 -25.38 17.37 -0.43
CA GLN A 140 -26.81 17.16 -0.72
C GLN A 140 -27.05 16.23 -1.91
N GLN A 141 -26.01 15.90 -2.68
CA GLN A 141 -26.13 15.12 -3.93
C GLN A 141 -25.62 13.68 -3.80
N MET A 142 -24.90 13.34 -2.72
CA MET A 142 -24.27 12.03 -2.56
C MET A 142 -24.83 11.31 -1.33
N PRO A 143 -25.24 10.04 -1.46
CA PRO A 143 -25.74 9.26 -0.33
C PRO A 143 -24.61 9.04 0.71
N PRO A 144 -24.90 9.03 2.02
CA PRO A 144 -23.90 8.80 3.08
C PRO A 144 -23.07 7.52 2.89
N GLU A 145 -23.67 6.50 2.28
CA GLU A 145 -23.06 5.21 1.96
C GLU A 145 -21.92 5.32 0.94
N PHE A 146 -21.94 6.34 0.07
CA PHE A 146 -20.86 6.60 -0.88
C PHE A 146 -19.55 6.84 -0.16
N PHE A 147 -19.55 7.69 0.87
CA PHE A 147 -18.35 8.00 1.64
C PHE A 147 -17.88 6.77 2.45
N CYS A 148 -18.82 6.01 3.02
CA CYS A 148 -18.50 4.84 3.85
C CYS A 148 -17.87 3.68 3.06
N THR A 149 -18.18 3.54 1.77
CA THR A 149 -17.74 2.42 0.92
C THR A 149 -16.57 2.76 0.01
N ASN A 150 -16.29 4.05 -0.19
CA ASN A 150 -15.24 4.46 -1.13
C ASN A 150 -13.84 4.22 -0.55
N MET A 151 -13.12 3.29 -1.19
CA MET A 151 -11.74 2.90 -0.85
C MET A 151 -10.76 3.61 -1.78
N GLU A 152 -10.77 4.93 -1.74
CA GLU A 152 -9.84 5.73 -2.54
C GLU A 152 -8.39 5.41 -2.16
N SER A 153 -7.52 5.45 -3.16
CA SER A 153 -6.08 5.28 -2.94
C SER A 153 -5.58 6.38 -1.99
N GLY A 154 -4.77 6.02 -1.00
CA GLY A 154 -4.22 6.97 -0.04
C GLY A 154 -5.19 7.46 1.06
N MET A 155 -6.42 6.95 1.12
CA MET A 155 -7.38 7.23 2.20
C MET A 155 -7.50 6.04 3.18
N PRO A 156 -7.59 6.27 4.49
CA PRO A 156 -7.89 5.19 5.42
C PRO A 156 -9.35 4.74 5.26
N PRO A 157 -9.68 3.49 5.64
CA PRO A 157 -11.05 3.01 5.61
C PRO A 157 -11.93 3.79 6.59
N PHE A 158 -13.22 3.93 6.25
CA PHE A 158 -14.19 4.55 7.15
C PHE A 158 -14.32 3.78 8.47
N TRP A 159 -14.37 2.45 8.38
CA TRP A 159 -14.31 1.53 9.50
C TRP A 159 -12.92 0.90 9.58
N LEU A 160 -12.06 1.43 10.46
CA LEU A 160 -10.72 0.88 10.67
C LEU A 160 -10.76 -0.10 11.85
N ARG A 161 -10.80 -1.40 11.55
CA ARG A 161 -10.69 -2.48 12.55
C ARG A 161 -9.22 -2.81 12.78
N LEU A 162 -8.76 -2.72 14.03
CA LEU A 162 -7.39 -3.02 14.43
C LEU A 162 -7.37 -4.02 15.59
N ARG A 163 -6.24 -4.70 15.76
CA ARG A 163 -5.93 -5.52 16.92
C ARG A 163 -4.55 -5.16 17.47
N VAL A 164 -4.35 -5.32 18.78
CA VAL A 164 -2.99 -5.35 19.34
C VAL A 164 -2.20 -6.49 18.69
N GLY A 165 -0.98 -6.20 18.25
CA GLY A 165 -0.12 -7.08 17.45
C GLY A 165 -0.35 -7.02 15.94
N ALA A 166 -1.35 -6.27 15.45
CA ALA A 166 -1.56 -6.13 14.01
C ALA A 166 -0.49 -5.25 13.36
N ILE A 167 -0.07 -5.62 12.14
CA ILE A 167 0.78 -4.79 11.31
C ILE A 167 -0.10 -3.76 10.60
N VAL A 168 0.34 -2.51 10.60
CA VAL A 168 -0.28 -1.41 9.86
C VAL A 168 0.77 -0.66 9.05
N ILE A 169 0.35 -0.07 7.94
CA ILE A 169 1.14 0.83 7.11
C ILE A 169 0.67 2.26 7.37
N LEU A 170 1.62 3.15 7.61
CA LEU A 170 1.37 4.58 7.76
C LEU A 170 1.08 5.22 6.39
N LEU A 171 0.01 6.03 6.30
CA LEU A 171 -0.45 6.64 5.06
C LEU A 171 0.07 8.07 4.83
N ARG A 172 0.77 8.67 5.80
CA ARG A 172 1.21 10.08 5.77
C ARG A 172 2.61 10.22 6.34
N ASN A 173 3.33 11.25 5.88
CA ASN A 173 4.60 11.63 6.48
C ASN A 173 4.32 12.38 7.78
N LEU A 174 4.79 11.85 8.91
CA LEU A 174 4.65 12.46 10.23
C LEU A 174 5.99 13.00 10.73
N ASP A 175 7.03 12.19 10.66
CA ASP A 175 8.39 12.57 11.04
C ASP A 175 9.43 11.80 10.21
N LEU A 176 10.03 12.49 9.25
CA LEU A 176 11.06 11.91 8.38
C LEU A 176 12.34 11.54 9.15
N ARG A 177 12.66 12.24 10.24
CA ARG A 177 13.87 11.98 11.02
C ARG A 177 13.77 10.70 11.82
N SER A 178 12.56 10.37 12.28
CA SER A 178 12.26 9.13 13.00
C SER A 178 11.79 8.00 12.07
N GLY A 179 11.85 8.19 10.74
CA GLY A 179 11.42 7.17 9.78
C GLY A 179 9.91 6.92 9.73
N LEU A 180 9.08 7.84 10.25
CA LEU A 180 7.62 7.81 10.17
C LEU A 180 7.15 8.50 8.88
N CYS A 181 7.39 7.82 7.76
CA CYS A 181 6.96 8.25 6.44
C CYS A 181 5.83 7.37 5.89
N ASN A 182 5.22 7.83 4.81
CA ASN A 182 4.23 7.04 4.07
C ASN A 182 4.85 5.71 3.62
N GLY A 183 4.19 4.60 3.93
CA GLY A 183 4.67 3.24 3.65
C GLY A 183 5.38 2.58 4.82
N THR A 184 5.70 3.29 5.91
CA THR A 184 6.32 2.67 7.09
C THR A 184 5.40 1.63 7.70
N ARG A 185 5.92 0.39 7.84
CA ARG A 185 5.23 -0.71 8.54
C ARG A 185 5.46 -0.61 10.04
N LEU A 186 4.37 -0.73 10.77
CA LEU A 186 4.28 -0.52 12.21
C LEU A 186 3.51 -1.70 12.83
N ILE A 187 3.79 -2.03 14.08
CA ILE A 187 3.01 -2.99 14.88
C ILE A 187 2.23 -2.25 15.96
N VAL A 188 0.97 -2.62 16.16
CA VAL A 188 0.09 -2.00 17.18
C VAL A 188 0.41 -2.57 18.56
N ASP A 189 0.86 -1.74 19.49
CA ASP A 189 1.13 -2.16 20.88
C ASP A 189 -0.05 -1.90 21.80
N ALA A 190 -0.70 -0.74 21.66
CA ALA A 190 -1.83 -0.34 22.50
C ALA A 190 -2.83 0.53 21.72
N MET A 191 -4.10 0.47 22.13
CA MET A 191 -5.18 1.19 21.47
C MET A 191 -5.96 2.03 22.49
N TYR A 192 -6.12 3.33 22.19
CA TYR A 192 -6.88 4.30 22.99
C TYR A 192 -8.08 4.83 22.20
N GLU A 193 -8.88 5.70 22.79
CA GLU A 193 -10.11 6.17 22.15
C GLU A 193 -9.83 6.95 20.84
N LYS A 194 -8.75 7.76 20.85
CA LYS A 194 -8.41 8.70 19.77
C LYS A 194 -6.98 8.52 19.22
N SER A 195 -6.22 7.56 19.75
CA SER A 195 -4.84 7.30 19.37
C SER A 195 -4.49 5.82 19.46
N VAL A 196 -3.39 5.43 18.82
CA VAL A 196 -2.81 4.09 18.86
C VAL A 196 -1.32 4.22 19.12
N THR A 197 -0.81 3.47 20.09
CA THR A 197 0.63 3.30 20.27
C THR A 197 1.11 2.24 19.33
N VAL A 198 2.15 2.56 18.58
CA VAL A 198 2.76 1.69 17.58
C VAL A 198 4.27 1.64 17.73
N ARG A 199 4.89 0.54 17.28
CA ARG A 199 6.34 0.44 17.09
C ARG A 199 6.68 0.24 15.63
N GLN A 200 7.85 0.69 15.22
CA GLN A 200 8.37 0.39 13.89
C GLN A 200 8.82 -1.08 13.81
N LEU A 201 8.39 -1.74 12.74
CA LEU A 201 8.76 -3.13 12.45
C LEU A 201 10.20 -3.23 11.92
N ASP A 202 10.74 -2.14 11.38
CA ASP A 202 12.11 -2.06 10.88
C ASP A 202 13.12 -2.14 12.03
N PRO A 203 14.05 -3.12 12.02
CA PRO A 203 15.05 -3.31 13.08
C PRO A 203 15.92 -2.07 13.34
N ARG A 204 16.10 -1.17 12.38
CA ARG A 204 16.86 0.08 12.54
C ARG A 204 16.25 1.00 13.61
N TRP A 205 14.95 0.87 13.86
CA TRP A 205 14.17 1.70 14.79
C TRP A 205 13.67 0.87 15.99
N LYS A 206 14.26 -0.30 16.23
CA LYS A 206 13.81 -1.24 17.26
C LYS A 206 13.72 -0.57 18.64
N GLY A 207 12.58 -0.78 19.30
CA GLY A 207 12.28 -0.24 20.63
C GLY A 207 11.69 1.17 20.65
N GLN A 208 11.58 1.85 19.51
CA GLN A 208 10.91 3.15 19.44
C GLN A 208 9.40 2.98 19.33
N THR A 209 8.68 3.58 20.27
CA THR A 209 7.22 3.63 20.32
C THR A 209 6.74 5.03 19.96
N HIS A 210 5.58 5.10 19.29
CA HIS A 210 4.97 6.36 18.87
C HIS A 210 3.46 6.31 19.10
N ASP A 211 2.92 7.40 19.63
CA ASP A 211 1.47 7.58 19.76
C ASP A 211 0.96 8.36 18.55
N ILE A 212 0.14 7.71 17.72
CA ILE A 212 -0.42 8.30 16.51
C ILE A 212 -1.91 8.54 16.71
N GLY A 213 -2.29 9.82 16.62
CA GLY A 213 -3.67 10.27 16.70
C GLY A 213 -4.38 10.28 15.34
N ARG A 214 -5.69 10.55 15.39
CA ARG A 214 -6.47 10.81 14.18
C ARG A 214 -6.01 12.11 13.52
N MET A 215 -6.09 12.15 12.20
CA MET A 215 -5.83 13.34 11.41
C MET A 215 -6.83 13.48 10.27
N GLU A 216 -7.04 14.71 9.82
CA GLU A 216 -7.82 14.99 8.63
C GLU A 216 -7.02 14.66 7.36
N MET A 217 -7.67 14.00 6.42
CA MET A 217 -7.11 13.61 5.13
C MET A 217 -8.11 13.91 4.02
N THR A 218 -7.59 14.38 2.89
CA THR A 218 -8.36 14.54 1.67
C THR A 218 -8.01 13.44 0.67
N PRO A 219 -8.99 12.97 -0.12
CA PRO A 219 -8.73 12.13 -1.29
C PRO A 219 -7.70 12.78 -2.22
N PRO A 220 -6.90 11.98 -2.96
CA PRO A 220 -6.10 12.52 -4.04
C PRO A 220 -6.99 13.26 -5.04
N GLU A 221 -6.64 14.50 -5.40
CA GLU A 221 -7.35 15.21 -6.44
C GLU A 221 -7.17 14.47 -7.77
N THR A 222 -8.24 13.85 -8.26
CA THR A 222 -8.29 13.39 -9.65
C THR A 222 -8.91 14.49 -10.50
N LYS A 223 -8.53 14.60 -11.78
CA LYS A 223 -9.08 15.61 -12.71
C LYS A 223 -10.62 15.60 -12.78
N GLN A 224 -11.27 14.51 -12.35
CA GLN A 224 -12.73 14.33 -12.37
C GLN A 224 -13.40 14.62 -11.01
N GLN A 225 -12.68 14.67 -9.90
CA GLN A 225 -13.22 15.00 -8.57
C GLN A 225 -12.23 15.88 -7.81
N LYS A 226 -12.52 17.18 -7.70
CA LYS A 226 -12.04 17.97 -6.56
C LYS A 226 -12.45 17.21 -5.29
N ALA A 227 -11.58 17.11 -4.29
CA ALA A 227 -11.85 16.39 -3.05
C ALA A 227 -13.26 16.73 -2.52
N LEU A 228 -14.19 15.79 -2.63
CA LEU A 228 -15.62 15.99 -2.34
C LEU A 228 -15.88 16.06 -0.82
N TYR A 229 -14.95 15.51 -0.04
CA TYR A 229 -15.00 15.41 1.40
C TYR A 229 -13.60 15.40 2.01
N THR A 230 -13.50 15.70 3.30
CA THR A 230 -12.36 15.36 4.16
C THR A 230 -12.74 14.19 5.06
N ARG A 231 -11.75 13.39 5.47
CA ARG A 231 -11.90 12.27 6.41
C ARG A 231 -10.95 12.45 7.58
N THR A 232 -11.50 12.55 8.78
CA THR A 232 -10.75 12.48 10.04
C THR A 232 -10.71 11.05 10.55
N GLN A 233 -9.53 10.44 10.52
CA GLN A 233 -9.29 9.05 10.92
C GLN A 233 -7.81 8.84 11.28
N LEU A 234 -7.48 7.73 11.95
CA LEU A 234 -6.10 7.28 12.08
C LEU A 234 -5.46 7.08 10.68
N PRO A 235 -4.22 7.53 10.44
CA PRO A 235 -3.57 7.45 9.13
C PRO A 235 -2.99 6.07 8.85
N PHE A 236 -3.78 5.02 9.11
CA PHE A 236 -3.37 3.63 8.97
C PHE A 236 -4.18 2.88 7.93
N ARG A 237 -3.53 1.90 7.32
CA ARG A 237 -4.15 0.77 6.63
C ARG A 237 -3.46 -0.51 7.09
N LEU A 238 -4.16 -1.64 7.08
CA LEU A 238 -3.54 -2.95 7.30
C LEU A 238 -2.70 -3.36 6.08
#